data_AF-A0A0B5CTR3-F1
#
_entry.id   AF-A0A0B5CTR3-F1
#
_cell.length_a   1.000
_cell.length_b   1.000
_cell.length_c   1.000
_cell.angle_alpha   90.00
_cell.angle_beta   90.00
_cell.angle_gamma   90.00
#
_symmetry.space_group_name_H-M   'P 1'
#
loop_
_entity.id
_entity.type
_entity.pdbx_description
1 polymer ?
#
loop_
_entity_poly.entity_id
_entity_poly.type
_entity_poly.pdbx_seq_one_letter_code
_entity_poly.pdbx_strand_id
1 'polypeptide(L)'
;LVPVHELNDYWVNLGLLLINPFGVPLLNTIILLSSGVSVTWCHYSLLCNKNGFLSLFFTCLLALYFTMFQLMEYYESSFSISDGVYGSIFFLSTGFHGLHVFFGSVFLFFNMVRLL
;
A
#
# COMPACT_ATOMS: atom_id res chain seq x y z
N LEU A 1 -4.16 -3.94 -23.64
CA LEU A 1 -5.53 -4.30 -23.21
C LEU A 1 -6.49 -3.37 -23.97
N VAL A 2 -7.55 -3.89 -24.59
CA VAL A 2 -8.58 -3.13 -25.32
C VAL A 2 -9.90 -3.44 -24.60
N PRO A 3 -10.79 -2.46 -24.37
CA PRO A 3 -12.08 -2.72 -23.73
C PRO A 3 -12.86 -3.76 -24.55
N VAL A 4 -13.45 -4.73 -23.85
CA VAL A 4 -14.28 -5.76 -24.49
C VAL A 4 -15.54 -5.08 -25.02
N HIS A 5 -16.02 -5.48 -26.20
CA HIS A 5 -17.26 -4.92 -26.78
C HIS A 5 -18.47 -5.02 -25.83
N GLU A 6 -18.48 -6.00 -24.92
CA GLU A 6 -19.49 -6.17 -23.86
C GLU A 6 -19.54 -4.99 -22.86
N LEU A 7 -18.50 -4.17 -22.80
CA LEU A 7 -18.40 -2.94 -22.00
C LEU A 7 -18.79 -1.68 -22.79
N ASN A 8 -19.41 -1.80 -23.97
CA ASN A 8 -19.67 -0.68 -24.89
C ASN A 8 -18.38 0.10 -25.25
N ASP A 9 -17.26 -0.60 -25.43
CA ASP A 9 -15.94 -0.02 -25.69
C ASP A 9 -15.41 0.93 -24.59
N TYR A 10 -16.01 0.92 -23.40
CA TYR A 10 -15.49 1.58 -22.20
C TYR A 10 -14.64 0.62 -21.36
N TRP A 11 -13.65 1.16 -20.65
CA TRP A 11 -12.77 0.36 -19.77
C TRP A 11 -13.43 -0.11 -18.48
N VAL A 12 -14.50 0.57 -18.07
CA VAL A 12 -15.19 0.37 -16.81
C VAL A 12 -16.66 0.14 -17.11
N ASN A 13 -17.28 -0.82 -16.42
CA ASN A 13 -18.71 -1.04 -16.48
C ASN A 13 -19.48 0.27 -16.15
N LEU A 14 -20.46 0.62 -16.97
CA LEU A 14 -21.39 1.72 -16.70
C LEU A 14 -22.07 1.50 -15.33
N GLY A 15 -21.74 2.34 -14.35
CA GLY A 15 -22.33 2.29 -13.00
C GLY A 15 -21.35 2.02 -11.85
N LEU A 16 -20.09 1.64 -12.11
CA LEU A 16 -19.09 1.51 -11.05
C LEU A 16 -18.59 2.88 -10.58
N LEU A 17 -18.66 3.14 -9.28
CA LEU A 17 -18.06 4.33 -8.67
C LEU A 17 -16.58 4.05 -8.37
N LEU A 18 -15.72 4.61 -9.21
CA LEU A 18 -14.27 4.48 -9.10
C LEU A 18 -13.72 5.19 -7.86
N ILE A 19 -12.62 4.68 -7.33
CA ILE A 19 -11.90 5.29 -6.23
C ILE A 19 -11.22 6.57 -6.73
N ASN A 20 -11.40 7.68 -6.00
CA ASN A 20 -10.74 8.93 -6.32
C ASN A 20 -9.24 8.83 -6.03
N PRO A 21 -8.35 8.96 -7.03
CA PRO A 21 -6.91 8.81 -6.84
C PRO A 21 -6.31 9.88 -5.91
N PHE A 22 -6.93 11.05 -5.79
CA PHE A 22 -6.47 12.14 -4.91
C PHE A 22 -6.96 12.00 -3.46
N GLY A 23 -7.70 10.92 -3.14
CA GLY A 23 -8.14 10.60 -1.78
C GLY A 23 -7.16 9.69 -1.04
N VAL A 24 -7.67 8.58 -0.51
CA VAL A 24 -6.89 7.57 0.24
C VAL A 24 -5.69 7.03 -0.57
N PRO A 25 -5.78 6.78 -1.89
CA PRO A 25 -4.61 6.31 -2.65
C PRO A 25 -3.43 7.29 -2.61
N LEU A 26 -3.68 8.60 -2.76
CA LEU A 26 -2.63 9.62 -2.65
C LEU A 26 -2.01 9.62 -1.26
N LEU A 27 -2.83 9.52 -0.21
CA LEU A 27 -2.34 9.43 1.17
C LEU A 27 -1.42 8.22 1.34
N ASN A 28 -1.81 7.05 0.82
CA ASN A 28 -1.01 5.83 0.87
C ASN A 28 0.34 5.98 0.14
N THR A 29 0.38 6.72 -0.99
CA THR A 29 1.67 7.02 -1.66
C THR A 29 2.58 7.90 -0.80
N ILE A 30 2.04 8.90 -0.11
CA ILE A 30 2.80 9.79 0.77
C ILE A 30 3.34 8.99 1.97
N ILE A 31 2.53 8.09 2.53
CA ILE A 31 2.94 7.20 3.63
C ILE A 31 4.11 6.30 3.19
N LEU A 32 4.02 5.66 2.01
CA LEU A 32 5.11 4.82 1.50
C LEU A 32 6.39 5.62 1.23
N LEU A 33 6.29 6.78 0.59
CA LEU A 33 7.45 7.63 0.31
C LEU A 33 8.13 8.12 1.61
N SER A 34 7.34 8.55 2.60
CA SER A 34 7.87 8.97 3.90
C SER A 34 8.50 7.81 4.67
N SER A 35 7.94 6.59 4.56
CA SER A 35 8.57 5.38 5.13
C SER A 35 9.93 5.07 4.50
N GLY A 36 10.11 5.35 3.20
CA GLY A 36 11.42 5.22 2.53
C GLY A 36 12.46 6.17 3.10
N VAL A 37 12.06 7.41 3.43
CA VAL A 37 12.94 8.39 4.08
C VAL A 37 13.35 7.93 5.48
N SER A 38 12.42 7.44 6.30
CA SER A 38 12.72 7.00 7.67
C SER A 38 13.57 5.73 7.72
N VAL A 39 13.38 4.76 6.82
CA VAL A 39 14.30 3.60 6.69
C VAL A 39 15.70 4.03 6.30
N THR A 40 15.80 4.94 5.34
CA THR A 40 17.10 5.46 4.89
C THR A 40 17.81 6.18 6.03
N TRP A 41 17.08 6.93 6.85
CA TRP A 41 17.62 7.53 8.06
C TRP A 41 18.10 6.47 9.09
N CYS A 42 17.35 5.38 9.28
CA CYS A 42 17.81 4.27 10.12
C CYS A 42 19.12 3.66 9.59
N HIS A 43 19.21 3.46 8.27
CA HIS A 43 20.39 2.92 7.63
C HIS A 43 21.63 3.81 7.86
N TYR A 44 21.51 5.12 7.63
CA TYR A 44 22.62 6.06 7.91
C TYR A 44 22.97 6.17 9.39
N SER A 45 22.00 6.05 10.28
CA SER A 45 22.23 6.05 11.73
C SER A 45 23.08 4.84 12.14
N LEU A 46 22.75 3.66 11.61
CA LEU A 46 23.50 2.43 11.84
C LEU A 46 24.93 2.50 11.27
N LEU A 47 25.12 3.04 10.07
CA LEU A 47 26.45 3.24 9.48
C LEU A 47 27.33 4.19 10.32
N CYS A 48 26.71 5.19 10.96
CA CYS A 48 27.38 6.11 11.88
C CYS A 48 27.55 5.55 13.31
N ASN A 49 27.27 4.27 13.56
CA ASN A 49 27.23 3.65 14.89
C ASN A 49 26.32 4.39 15.89
N LYS A 50 25.25 5.02 15.41
CA LYS A 50 24.21 5.66 16.23
C LYS A 50 22.98 4.74 16.34
N ASN A 51 22.16 4.99 17.36
CA ASN A 51 20.92 4.25 17.55
C ASN A 51 19.90 4.56 16.42
N GLY A 52 19.55 3.55 15.62
CA GLY A 52 18.55 3.64 14.54
C GLY A 52 17.12 3.29 14.97
N PHE A 53 16.89 2.95 16.24
CA PHE A 53 15.61 2.43 16.74
C PHE A 53 14.44 3.38 16.44
N LEU A 54 14.59 4.67 16.75
CA LEU A 54 13.51 5.64 16.58
C LEU A 54 13.06 5.76 15.11
N SER A 55 14.01 5.83 14.17
CA SER A 55 13.72 5.89 12.74
C SER A 55 13.06 4.62 12.20
N LEU A 56 13.49 3.45 12.68
CA LEU A 56 12.89 2.18 12.29
C LEU A 56 11.49 1.99 12.90
N PHE A 57 11.27 2.48 14.12
CA PHE A 57 9.96 2.53 14.76
C PHE A 57 8.97 3.35 13.94
N PHE A 58 9.36 4.56 13.50
CA PHE A 58 8.51 5.37 12.61
C PHE A 58 8.20 4.65 11.31
N THR A 59 9.17 3.95 10.71
CA THR A 59 8.92 3.14 9.51
C THR A 59 7.85 2.08 9.76
N CYS A 60 7.99 1.29 10.83
CA CYS A 60 7.03 0.23 11.15
C CYS A 60 5.63 0.80 11.39
N LEU A 61 5.55 1.96 12.06
CA LEU A 61 4.30 2.66 12.31
C LEU A 61 3.64 3.16 11.01
N LEU A 62 4.41 3.74 10.10
CA LEU A 62 3.94 4.15 8.76
C LEU A 62 3.43 2.95 7.95
N ALA A 63 4.13 1.81 7.99
CA ALA A 63 3.71 0.58 7.31
C ALA A 63 2.40 0.01 7.87
N LEU A 64 2.17 0.12 9.19
CA LEU A 64 0.89 -0.22 9.81
C LEU A 64 -0.23 0.70 9.32
N TYR A 65 0.01 2.02 9.25
CA TYR A 65 -0.98 2.96 8.73
C TYR A 65 -1.35 2.68 7.27
N PHE A 66 -0.37 2.42 6.41
CA PHE A 66 -0.62 2.03 5.02
C PHE A 66 -1.56 0.81 4.96
N THR A 67 -1.28 -0.23 5.74
CA THR A 67 -2.07 -1.46 5.73
C THR A 67 -3.51 -1.20 6.21
N MET A 68 -3.69 -0.38 7.24
CA MET A 68 -5.02 -0.01 7.75
C MET A 68 -5.83 0.79 6.73
N PHE A 69 -5.23 1.80 6.09
CA PHE A 69 -5.92 2.59 5.06
C PHE A 69 -6.23 1.77 3.81
N GLN A 70 -5.32 0.87 3.39
CA GLN A 70 -5.59 -0.03 2.27
C GLN A 70 -6.77 -0.96 2.56
N LEU A 71 -6.90 -1.48 3.78
CA LEU A 71 -8.05 -2.29 4.19
C LEU A 71 -9.34 -1.47 4.25
N MET A 72 -9.28 -0.23 4.72
CA MET A 72 -10.42 0.69 4.71
C MET A 72 -10.89 0.97 3.27
N GLU A 73 -9.96 1.20 2.34
CA GLU A 73 -10.26 1.39 0.91
C GLU A 73 -10.99 0.18 0.30
N TYR A 74 -10.59 -1.05 0.68
CA TYR A 74 -11.27 -2.28 0.23
C TYR A 74 -12.65 -2.47 0.87
N TYR A 75 -12.86 -1.98 2.08
CA TYR A 75 -14.15 -2.08 2.75
C TYR A 75 -15.16 -1.05 2.22
N GLU A 76 -14.68 0.15 1.89
CA GLU A 76 -15.52 1.25 1.39
C GLU A 76 -15.72 1.23 -0.14
N SER A 77 -14.98 0.41 -0.88
CA SER A 77 -15.11 0.33 -2.34
C SER A 77 -16.49 -0.13 -2.76
N SER A 78 -17.08 0.57 -3.74
CA SER A 78 -18.40 0.25 -4.31
C SER A 78 -18.43 -1.01 -5.18
N PHE A 79 -17.26 -1.63 -5.41
CA PHE A 79 -17.07 -2.77 -6.27
C PHE A 79 -16.21 -3.84 -5.59
N SER A 80 -16.27 -5.04 -6.13
CA SER A 80 -15.68 -6.27 -5.61
C SER A 80 -14.80 -6.93 -6.67
N ILE A 81 -14.07 -7.97 -6.27
CA ILE A 81 -13.23 -8.76 -7.19
C ILE A 81 -14.05 -9.46 -8.30
N SER A 82 -15.35 -9.69 -8.07
CA SER A 82 -16.27 -10.28 -9.04
C SER A 82 -16.84 -9.28 -10.04
N ASP A 83 -16.59 -7.97 -9.89
CA ASP A 83 -17.16 -6.93 -10.76
C ASP A 83 -16.35 -6.73 -12.05
N GLY A 84 -16.28 -7.81 -12.84
CA GLY A 84 -15.69 -7.85 -14.16
C GLY A 84 -14.17 -7.68 -14.18
N VAL A 85 -13.66 -7.29 -15.36
CA VAL A 85 -12.21 -7.20 -15.62
C VAL A 85 -11.56 -6.08 -14.78
N TYR A 86 -12.28 -4.98 -14.55
CA TYR A 86 -11.75 -3.87 -13.73
C TYR A 86 -11.55 -4.29 -12.28
N GLY A 87 -12.60 -4.81 -11.62
CA GLY A 87 -12.53 -5.22 -10.21
C GLY A 87 -11.50 -6.34 -9.99
N SER A 88 -11.47 -7.34 -10.86
CA SER A 88 -10.50 -8.44 -10.78
C SER A 88 -9.04 -7.96 -10.90
N ILE A 89 -8.72 -7.11 -11.87
CA ILE A 89 -7.36 -6.56 -12.02
C ILE A 89 -7.01 -5.64 -10.84
N PHE A 90 -7.95 -4.79 -10.41
CA PHE A 90 -7.73 -3.89 -9.28
C PHE A 90 -7.36 -4.68 -8.03
N PHE A 91 -8.24 -5.55 -7.53
CA PHE A 91 -8.02 -6.28 -6.28
C PHE A 91 -6.86 -7.27 -6.36
N LEU A 92 -6.58 -7.87 -7.52
CA LEU A 92 -5.45 -8.77 -7.66
C LEU A 92 -4.11 -8.00 -7.60
N SER A 93 -4.00 -6.88 -8.32
CA SER A 93 -2.76 -6.09 -8.34
C SER A 93 -2.48 -5.40 -7.01
N THR A 94 -3.48 -4.71 -6.44
CA THR A 94 -3.33 -4.02 -5.15
C THR A 94 -3.27 -5.00 -3.99
N GLY A 95 -4.00 -6.12 -4.06
CA GLY A 95 -3.95 -7.19 -3.06
C GLY A 95 -2.58 -7.87 -3.00
N PHE A 96 -1.99 -8.20 -4.14
CA PHE A 96 -0.63 -8.75 -4.19
C PHE A 96 0.40 -7.76 -3.64
N HIS A 97 0.31 -6.48 -4.02
CA HIS A 97 1.15 -5.44 -3.43
C HIS A 97 0.97 -5.34 -1.90
N GLY A 98 -0.27 -5.37 -1.40
CA GLY A 98 -0.57 -5.35 0.03
C GLY A 98 0.07 -6.51 0.79
N LEU A 99 0.05 -7.72 0.22
CA LEU A 99 0.77 -8.87 0.77
C LEU A 99 2.29 -8.64 0.83
N HIS A 100 2.88 -8.04 -0.20
CA HIS A 100 4.31 -7.70 -0.19
C HIS A 100 4.66 -6.70 0.91
N VAL A 101 3.83 -5.67 1.09
CA VAL A 101 4.01 -4.68 2.16
C VAL A 101 3.87 -5.32 3.54
N PHE A 102 2.93 -6.26 3.72
CA PHE A 102 2.75 -6.99 4.97
C PHE A 102 4.00 -7.82 5.33
N PHE A 103 4.51 -8.64 4.41
CA PHE A 103 5.72 -9.42 4.71
C PHE A 103 6.95 -8.51 4.90
N GLY A 104 7.03 -7.39 4.17
CA GLY A 104 8.04 -6.37 4.36
C GLY A 104 7.99 -5.72 5.74
N SER A 105 6.79 -5.42 6.26
CA SER A 105 6.61 -4.82 7.59
C SER A 105 6.97 -5.79 8.71
N VAL A 106 6.60 -7.07 8.57
CA VAL A 106 7.03 -8.15 9.48
C VAL A 106 8.55 -8.26 9.51
N PHE A 107 9.21 -8.24 8.35
CA PHE A 107 10.67 -8.25 8.26
C PHE A 107 11.31 -7.04 8.97
N LEU A 108 10.80 -5.83 8.75
CA LEU A 108 11.30 -4.62 9.42
C LEU A 108 11.07 -4.67 10.93
N PHE A 109 9.93 -5.18 11.39
CA PHE A 109 9.64 -5.39 12.80
C PHE A 109 10.64 -6.34 13.46
N PHE A 110 10.97 -7.47 12.83
CA PHE A 110 12.00 -8.37 13.35
C PHE A 110 13.38 -7.70 13.41
N ASN A 111 13.76 -6.90 12.42
CA ASN A 111 15.00 -6.13 12.48
C ASN A 111 15.00 -5.09 13.60
N MET A 112 13.84 -4.48 13.89
CA MET A 112 13.69 -3.55 15.01
C MET A 112 13.89 -4.26 16.36
N VAL A 113 13.31 -5.45 16.53
CA VAL A 113 13.52 -6.27 17.73
C VAL A 113 14.98 -6.67 17.90
N ARG A 114 15.70 -6.93 16.79
CA ARG A 114 17.14 -7.25 16.83
C ARG A 114 18.04 -6.06 17.14
N LEU A 115 17.53 -4.84 16.96
CA LEU A 115 18.28 -3.59 17.17
C LEU A 115 18.16 -3.09 18.61
N LEU A 116 17.12 -3.51 19.33
CA LEU A 116 16.99 -3.38 20.79
C LEU A 116 18.05 -4.19 21.52
#